data_AF-A0A968XAW7-F1
#
_entry.id   AF-A0A968XAW7-F1
#
_cell.length_a   1.000
_cell.length_b   1.000
_cell.length_c   1.000
_cell.angle_alpha   90.00
_cell.angle_beta   90.00
_cell.angle_gamma   90.00
#
_symmetry.space_group_name_H-M   'P 1'
#
loop_
_entity.id
_entity.type
_entity.pdbx_description
1 polymer ?
#
loop_
_entity_poly.entity_id
_entity_poly.type
_entity_poly.pdbx_seq_one_letter_code
_entity_poly.pdbx_strand_id
1 'polypeptide(L)'
;MLEPLVSRVTALEAQGIVNEFLSDRLPDRFTADQGVWQKKFWVVPVILAYPGIGSVGTVGQVRVDGMVGEVVDYTAIEEMKRVGMEVYQVNRDAIEAAFS
;
A
#
# COMPACT_ATOMS: atom_id res chain seq x y z
N MET A 1 3.73 -3.30 -34.72
CA MET A 1 3.58 -4.15 -33.53
C MET A 1 4.12 -3.33 -32.37
N LEU A 2 3.29 -2.90 -31.42
CA LEU A 2 3.78 -2.20 -30.23
C LEU A 2 4.32 -3.25 -29.29
N GLU A 3 5.59 -3.16 -28.90
CA GLU A 3 6.14 -4.04 -27.89
C GLU A 3 5.37 -3.84 -26.57
N PRO A 4 4.97 -4.91 -25.87
CA PRO A 4 4.35 -4.76 -24.57
C PRO A 4 5.32 -4.03 -23.65
N LEU A 5 4.84 -2.98 -22.96
CA LEU A 5 5.66 -2.22 -22.03
C LEU A 5 6.02 -3.13 -20.85
N VAL A 6 7.24 -3.68 -20.88
CA VAL A 6 7.78 -4.49 -19.78
C VAL A 6 8.37 -3.52 -18.76
N SER A 7 7.85 -3.57 -17.54
CA SER A 7 8.38 -2.81 -16.41
C SER A 7 9.81 -3.24 -16.10
N ARG A 8 10.69 -2.28 -15.76
CA ARG A 8 12.03 -2.58 -15.21
C ARG A 8 11.98 -2.85 -13.73
N VAL A 9 11.02 -2.24 -13.04
CA VAL A 9 10.72 -2.47 -11.63
C VAL A 9 9.77 -3.66 -11.54
N THR A 10 10.07 -4.64 -10.70
CA THR A 10 9.18 -5.76 -10.41
C THR A 10 8.08 -5.35 -9.44
N ALA A 11 7.02 -6.18 -9.32
CA ALA A 11 5.97 -5.94 -8.34
C ALA A 11 6.52 -5.89 -6.90
N LEU A 12 7.51 -6.73 -6.61
CA LEU A 12 8.15 -6.81 -5.29
C LEU A 12 9.00 -5.57 -5.00
N GLU A 13 9.78 -5.09 -5.97
CA GLU A 13 10.54 -3.85 -5.82
C GLU A 13 9.61 -2.65 -5.63
N ALA A 14 8.51 -2.57 -6.39
CA ALA A 14 7.51 -1.53 -6.21
C ALA A 14 6.88 -1.57 -4.80
N GLN A 15 6.57 -2.76 -4.28
CA GLN A 15 6.09 -2.91 -2.91
C GLN A 15 7.14 -2.44 -1.88
N GLY A 16 8.41 -2.77 -2.09
CA GLY A 16 9.53 -2.33 -1.25
C GLY A 16 9.69 -0.80 -1.24
N ILE A 17 9.68 -0.17 -2.41
CA ILE A 17 9.73 1.29 -2.58
C ILE A 17 8.58 1.97 -1.83
N VAL A 18 7.37 1.40 -1.91
CA VAL A 18 6.23 1.96 -1.19
C VAL A 18 6.35 1.75 0.31
N ASN A 19 6.83 0.60 0.80
CA ASN A 19 7.06 0.40 2.23
C ASN A 19 8.07 1.42 2.80
N GLU A 20 9.16 1.70 2.08
CA GLU A 20 10.11 2.76 2.45
C GLU A 20 9.45 4.15 2.44
N PHE A 21 8.63 4.46 1.42
CA PHE A 21 7.89 5.72 1.37
C PHE A 21 6.94 5.90 2.57
N LEU A 22 6.29 4.82 3.01
CA LEU A 22 5.33 4.85 4.11
C LEU A 22 5.99 4.94 5.48
N SER A 23 7.17 4.33 5.69
CA SER A 23 7.83 4.28 7.00
C SER A 23 8.12 5.66 7.60
N ASP A 24 8.33 6.67 6.74
CA ASP A 24 8.60 8.04 7.16
C ASP A 24 7.31 8.87 7.40
N ARG A 25 6.14 8.36 6.99
CA ARG A 25 4.90 9.16 6.84
C ARG A 25 3.71 8.61 7.61
N LEU A 26 3.69 7.31 7.88
CA LEU A 26 2.59 6.64 8.55
C LEU A 26 3.10 5.79 9.73
N PRO A 27 2.23 5.50 10.72
CA PRO A 27 2.52 4.53 11.76
C PRO A 27 2.82 3.13 11.21
N ASP A 28 3.41 2.31 12.07
CA ASP A 28 3.88 0.93 11.83
C ASP A 28 2.82 -0.05 11.28
N ARG A 29 1.53 0.24 11.46
CA ARG A 29 0.42 -0.63 11.00
C ARG A 29 0.06 -0.46 9.53
N PHE A 30 0.62 0.54 8.86
CA PHE A 30 0.37 0.78 7.43
C PHE A 30 1.48 0.16 6.61
N THR A 31 1.12 -0.66 5.62
CA THR A 31 2.08 -1.35 4.75
C THR A 31 1.59 -1.42 3.32
N ALA A 32 2.51 -1.57 2.38
CA ALA A 32 2.21 -1.84 0.98
C ALA A 32 1.77 -3.30 0.79
N ASP A 33 0.76 -3.51 -0.05
CA ASP A 33 0.35 -4.83 -0.56
C ASP A 33 0.87 -5.04 -1.99
N GLN A 34 0.56 -6.18 -2.61
CA GLN A 34 1.00 -6.50 -3.96
C GLN A 34 0.49 -5.48 -4.99
N GLY A 35 1.43 -4.86 -5.71
CA GLY A 35 1.12 -3.91 -6.77
C GLY A 35 0.54 -4.55 -8.03
N VAL A 36 -0.34 -3.82 -8.72
CA VAL A 36 -0.89 -4.19 -10.03
C VAL A 36 -0.26 -3.32 -11.10
N TRP A 37 0.23 -3.94 -12.18
CA TRP A 37 0.79 -3.22 -13.31
C TRP A 37 -0.31 -2.53 -14.11
N GLN A 38 -0.20 -1.20 -14.25
CA GLN A 38 -1.13 -0.37 -15.02
C GLN A 38 -0.37 0.54 -15.98
N LYS A 39 -0.31 0.11 -17.24
CA LYS A 39 0.37 0.78 -18.36
C LYS A 39 1.87 0.95 -18.13
N LYS A 40 2.27 1.97 -17.36
CA LYS A 40 3.67 2.33 -17.05
C LYS A 40 3.94 2.45 -15.55
N PHE A 41 2.94 2.16 -14.73
CA PHE A 41 3.01 2.35 -13.28
C PHE A 41 2.65 1.05 -12.56
N TRP A 42 3.31 0.82 -11.43
CA TRP A 42 2.77 -0.04 -10.40
C TRP A 42 1.78 0.77 -9.56
N VAL A 43 0.53 0.31 -9.48
CA VAL A 43 -0.44 0.82 -8.51
C VAL A 43 -0.41 -0.12 -7.32
N VAL A 44 0.18 0.35 -6.23
CA VAL A 44 0.46 -0.42 -5.02
C VAL A 44 -0.57 -0.05 -3.95
N PRO A 45 -1.43 -0.97 -3.50
CA PRO A 45 -2.36 -0.71 -2.43
C PRO A 45 -1.62 -0.44 -1.12
N VAL A 46 -2.13 0.49 -0.32
CA VAL A 46 -1.73 0.66 1.08
C VAL A 46 -2.82 0.04 1.94
N ILE A 47 -2.43 -0.85 2.83
CA ILE A 47 -3.33 -1.59 3.72
C ILE A 47 -3.03 -1.25 5.17
N LEU A 48 -4.07 -1.34 6.01
CA LEU A 48 -3.92 -1.43 7.44
C LEU A 48 -3.77 -2.91 7.81
N ALA A 49 -2.70 -3.26 8.53
CA ALA A 49 -2.40 -4.63 8.90
C ALA A 49 -2.07 -4.74 10.39
N TYR A 50 -2.49 -5.86 11.00
CA TYR A 50 -2.23 -6.19 12.39
C TYR A 50 -1.46 -7.50 12.50
N PRO A 51 -0.45 -7.60 13.39
CA PRO A 51 0.19 -8.87 13.71
C PRO A 51 -0.84 -9.95 14.06
N GLY A 52 -0.67 -11.17 13.54
CA GLY A 52 -1.57 -12.29 13.82
C GLY A 52 -2.88 -12.32 13.03
N ILE A 53 -3.33 -11.19 12.47
CA ILE A 53 -4.57 -11.09 11.67
C ILE A 53 -4.25 -10.88 10.18
N GLY A 54 -3.17 -10.16 9.89
CA GLY A 54 -2.83 -9.74 8.53
C GLY A 54 -3.56 -8.45 8.15
N SER A 55 -3.90 -8.31 6.87
CA SER A 55 -4.61 -7.14 6.33
C SER A 55 -6.04 -7.07 6.86
N VAL A 56 -6.45 -5.90 7.35
CA VAL A 56 -7.82 -5.62 7.79
C VAL A 56 -8.56 -4.66 6.85
N GLY A 57 -7.87 -4.13 5.84
CA GLY A 57 -8.49 -3.33 4.78
C GLY A 57 -7.52 -2.40 4.06
N THR A 58 -7.89 -2.01 2.84
CA THR A 58 -7.18 -1.02 2.03
C THR A 58 -7.53 0.39 2.45
N VAL A 59 -6.53 1.25 2.62
CA VAL A 59 -6.68 2.64 3.07
C VAL A 59 -6.29 3.67 2.02
N GLY A 60 -5.66 3.23 0.93
CA GLY A 60 -5.21 4.09 -0.15
C GLY A 60 -4.34 3.34 -1.14
N GLN A 61 -3.62 4.09 -1.97
CA GLN A 61 -2.68 3.54 -2.94
C GLN A 61 -1.53 4.50 -3.19
N VAL A 62 -0.41 3.95 -3.65
CA VAL A 62 0.77 4.68 -4.13
C VAL A 62 1.06 4.22 -5.56
N ARG A 63 1.42 5.17 -6.43
CA ARG A 63 1.85 4.88 -7.80
C ARG A 63 3.36 5.01 -7.89
N VAL A 64 4.00 3.97 -8.41
CA VAL A 64 5.44 3.93 -8.69
C VAL A 64 5.65 3.86 -10.20
N ASP A 65 6.54 4.68 -10.73
CA ASP A 65 6.97 4.58 -12.12
C ASP A 65 7.72 3.27 -12.36
N GLY A 66 7.23 2.43 -13.29
CA GLY A 66 7.79 1.11 -13.53
C GLY A 66 9.13 1.10 -14.26
N MET A 67 9.58 2.25 -14.77
CA MET A 67 10.85 2.36 -15.48
C MET A 67 11.97 2.86 -14.57
N VAL A 68 11.67 3.80 -13.68
CA VAL A 68 12.66 4.44 -12.80
C VAL A 68 12.56 4.07 -11.32
N GLY A 69 11.42 3.53 -10.87
CA GLY A 69 11.25 3.13 -9.46
C GLY A 69 10.97 4.29 -8.50
N GLU A 70 10.40 5.38 -8.99
CA GLU A 70 10.07 6.55 -8.16
C GLU A 70 8.57 6.62 -7.85
N VAL A 71 8.22 7.09 -6.66
CA VAL A 71 6.84 7.42 -6.31
C VAL A 71 6.42 8.67 -7.08
N VAL A 72 5.37 8.56 -7.89
CA VAL A 72 4.89 9.64 -8.76
C VAL A 72 3.55 10.24 -8.32
N ASP A 73 2.79 9.51 -7.51
CA ASP A 73 1.45 9.91 -7.04
C ASP A 73 1.03 9.02 -5.85
N TYR A 74 0.22 9.53 -4.93
CA TYR A 74 -0.24 8.79 -3.77
C TYR A 74 -1.53 9.39 -3.18
N THR A 75 -2.37 8.55 -2.57
CA THR A 75 -3.49 9.02 -1.73
C THR A 75 -2.95 9.91 -0.61
N ALA A 76 -3.59 11.04 -0.31
CA ALA A 76 -3.06 11.97 0.69
C ALA A 76 -2.86 11.26 2.05
N ILE A 77 -1.76 11.57 2.75
CA ILE A 77 -1.41 10.91 4.03
C ILE A 77 -2.53 11.06 5.06
N GLU A 78 -3.12 12.25 5.17
CA GLU A 78 -4.23 12.49 6.09
C GLU A 78 -5.50 11.72 5.70
N GLU A 79 -5.72 11.50 4.41
CA GLU A 79 -6.81 10.65 3.93
C GLU A 79 -6.56 9.17 4.29
N MET A 80 -5.34 8.66 4.09
CA MET A 80 -4.96 7.30 4.49
C MET A 80 -5.15 7.08 6.00
N LYS A 81 -4.80 8.06 6.84
CA LYS A 81 -5.02 8.01 8.30
C LYS A 81 -6.51 7.99 8.63
N ARG A 82 -7.31 8.87 8.01
CA ARG A 82 -8.76 8.93 8.22
C ARG A 82 -9.42 7.61 7.84
N VAL A 83 -9.14 7.09 6.65
CA VAL A 83 -9.69 5.80 6.18
C VAL A 83 -9.18 4.66 7.06
N GLY A 84 -7.92 4.69 7.49
CA GLY A 84 -7.38 3.71 8.45
C GLY A 84 -8.14 3.67 9.77
N MET A 85 -8.57 4.83 10.27
CA MET A 85 -9.43 4.89 11.47
C MET A 85 -10.80 4.26 11.21
N GLU A 86 -11.42 4.54 10.05
CA GLU A 86 -12.70 3.92 9.67
C GLU A 86 -12.58 2.40 9.54
N VAL A 87 -11.53 1.91 8.88
CA VAL A 87 -11.21 0.48 8.75
C VAL A 87 -11.00 -0.15 10.13
N TYR A 88 -10.29 0.51 11.03
CA TYR A 88 -10.12 0.03 12.41
C TYR A 88 -11.46 -0.10 13.13
N GLN A 89 -12.32 0.92 13.08
CA GLN A 89 -13.60 0.90 13.78
C GLN A 89 -14.50 -0.24 13.29
N VAL A 90 -14.54 -0.49 11.97
CA VAL A 90 -15.31 -1.59 11.39
C VAL A 90 -14.79 -2.96 11.82
N ASN A 91 -13.48 -3.10 11.99
CA ASN A 91 -12.83 -4.37 12.34
C ASN A 91 -12.47 -4.48 13.83
N ARG A 92 -12.95 -3.55 14.66
CA ARG A 92 -12.47 -3.36 16.03
C ARG A 92 -12.60 -4.61 16.87
N ASP A 93 -13.76 -5.27 16.84
CA ASP A 93 -14.02 -6.47 17.65
C ASP A 93 -13.07 -7.61 17.27
N ALA A 94 -12.82 -7.82 15.98
CA ALA A 94 -11.90 -8.85 15.50
C ALA A 94 -10.45 -8.53 15.87
N ILE A 95 -10.06 -7.25 15.82
CA ILE A 95 -8.74 -6.79 16.25
C ILE A 95 -8.56 -6.99 17.74
N GLU A 96 -9.47 -6.49 18.57
CA GLU A 96 -9.39 -6.59 20.03
C GLU A 96 -9.40 -8.06 20.49
N ALA A 97 -10.19 -8.92 19.85
CA ALA A 97 -10.21 -10.35 20.15
C ALA A 97 -8.88 -11.07 19.87
N ALA A 98 -8.09 -10.61 18.91
CA ALA A 98 -6.80 -11.24 18.58
C ALA A 98 -5.66 -10.88 19.55
N PHE A 99 -5.84 -9.83 20.36
CA PHE A 99 -4.84 -9.33 21.32
C PHE A 99 -5.31 -9.36 22.78
N SER A 100 -6.47 -9.97 23.05
CA SER A 100 -7.01 -10.23 24.40
C SER A 100 -6.62 -11.62 24.88
#